data_AF-A0A1T1H791-F1
#
_entry.id   AF-A0A1T1H791-F1
#
_cell.length_a   1.000
_cell.length_b   1.000
_cell.length_c   1.000
_cell.angle_alpha   90.00
_cell.angle_beta   90.00
_cell.angle_gamma   90.00
#
_symmetry.space_group_name_H-M   'P 1'
#
loop_
_entity.id
_entity.type
_entity.pdbx_description
1 polymer ?
#
loop_
_entity_poly.entity_id
_entity_poly.type
_entity_poly.pdbx_seq_one_letter_code
_entity_poly.pdbx_strand_id
1 'polypeptide(L)'
;MSKLKQYKPIPKDLFFKISILKTMMYCGVLWGLYHQQGWAMTSDQDHIIFPFWLNGIQAHKYAKKHWPNYTPRRITPEDFEASLLPTLTRLKVIPALHSSSHIRLKLTTSQMRLFFFNQDKIQMA
;
A
#
# COMPACT_ATOMS: atom_id res chain seq x y z
N MET A 1 35.48 -24.22 21.40
CA MET A 1 35.25 -22.83 20.92
C MET A 1 34.12 -22.84 19.89
N SER A 2 32.93 -22.42 20.28
CA SER A 2 31.73 -22.37 19.44
C SER A 2 31.83 -21.19 18.46
N LYS A 3 31.86 -21.49 17.15
CA LYS A 3 31.74 -20.49 16.08
C LYS A 3 30.34 -19.86 16.14
N LEU A 4 30.24 -18.68 16.75
CA LEU A 4 29.04 -17.85 16.65
C LEU A 4 28.86 -17.48 15.18
N LYS A 5 27.79 -17.99 14.55
CA LYS A 5 27.37 -17.60 13.21
C LYS A 5 27.12 -16.10 13.24
N GLN A 6 27.98 -15.30 12.60
CA GLN A 6 27.73 -13.87 12.38
C GLN A 6 26.56 -13.75 11.41
N TYR A 7 25.36 -13.54 11.95
CA TYR A 7 24.19 -13.20 11.17
C TYR A 7 24.38 -11.79 10.61
N LYS A 8 24.41 -11.65 9.28
CA LYS A 8 24.39 -10.33 8.63
C LYS A 8 23.10 -9.62 9.05
N PRO A 9 23.16 -8.35 9.50
CA PRO A 9 21.96 -7.60 9.82
C PRO A 9 21.07 -7.56 8.57
N ILE A 10 19.80 -7.91 8.75
CA ILE A 10 18.81 -7.80 7.68
C ILE A 10 18.84 -6.34 7.20
N PRO A 11 18.95 -6.08 5.89
CA PRO A 11 18.89 -4.72 5.36
C PRO A 11 17.62 -4.03 5.88
N LYS A 12 17.76 -2.82 6.43
CA LYS A 12 16.63 -2.08 7.04
C LYS A 12 15.43 -1.97 6.10
N ASP A 13 15.67 -1.85 4.79
CA ASP A 13 14.65 -1.85 3.74
C ASP A 13 13.85 -3.16 3.66
N LEU A 14 14.51 -4.31 3.83
CA LEU A 14 13.84 -5.61 3.78
C LEU A 14 12.97 -5.83 5.01
N PHE A 15 13.49 -5.53 6.20
CA PHE A 15 12.70 -5.55 7.44
C PHE A 15 11.49 -4.62 7.34
N PHE A 16 11.69 -3.44 6.76
CA PHE A 16 10.64 -2.45 6.59
C PHE A 16 9.57 -2.86 5.56
N LYS A 17 9.97 -3.48 4.44
CA LYS A 17 9.02 -4.09 3.50
C LYS A 17 8.23 -5.22 4.16
N ILE A 18 8.90 -6.10 4.91
CA ILE A 18 8.23 -7.21 5.63
C ILE A 18 7.24 -6.67 6.67
N SER A 19 7.58 -5.60 7.40
CA SER A 19 6.68 -5.02 8.39
C SER A 19 5.47 -4.35 7.74
N ILE A 20 5.64 -3.62 6.63
CA ILE A 20 4.52 -3.13 5.83
C ILE A 20 3.61 -4.27 5.40
N LEU A 21 4.18 -5.33 4.83
CA LEU A 21 3.42 -6.47 4.32
C LEU A 21 2.62 -7.17 5.42
N LYS A 22 3.24 -7.38 6.59
CA LYS A 22 2.52 -7.87 7.77
C LYS A 22 1.40 -6.92 8.18
N THR A 23 1.67 -5.62 8.28
CA THR A 23 0.66 -4.63 8.63
C THR A 23 -0.47 -4.59 7.60
N MET A 24 -0.21 -4.72 6.31
CA MET A 24 -1.22 -4.84 5.26
C MET A 24 -2.11 -6.06 5.47
N MET A 25 -1.49 -7.20 5.80
CA MET A 25 -2.16 -8.47 6.07
C MET A 25 -3.05 -8.41 7.33
N TYR A 26 -2.64 -7.68 8.36
CA TYR A 26 -3.37 -7.58 9.64
C TYR A 26 -4.33 -6.37 9.74
N CYS A 27 -4.04 -5.25 9.07
CA CYS A 27 -4.86 -4.04 9.20
C CYS A 27 -6.15 -4.12 8.37
N GLY A 28 -6.23 -5.02 7.38
CA GLY A 28 -7.46 -5.33 6.64
C GLY A 28 -8.18 -4.13 6.04
N VAL A 29 -7.53 -2.97 5.94
CA VAL A 29 -8.17 -1.72 5.56
C VAL A 29 -7.13 -0.82 4.93
N LEU A 30 -7.42 -0.40 3.70
CA LEU A 30 -6.65 0.60 2.99
C LEU A 30 -7.35 1.95 3.07
N TRP A 31 -6.58 3.01 2.95
CA TRP A 31 -7.09 4.37 2.88
C TRP A 31 -6.62 5.00 1.57
N GLY A 32 -7.54 5.63 0.86
CA GLY A 32 -7.25 6.47 -0.30
C GLY A 32 -7.74 7.89 -0.05
N LEU A 33 -7.42 8.80 -0.98
CA LEU A 33 -7.96 10.15 -0.98
C LEU A 33 -9.04 10.26 -2.05
N TYR A 34 -10.21 10.75 -1.68
CA TYR A 34 -11.39 10.84 -2.53
C TYR A 34 -11.89 12.27 -2.60
N HIS A 35 -12.26 12.71 -3.79
CA HIS A 35 -12.99 13.94 -4.04
C HIS A 35 -14.29 13.59 -4.77
N GLN A 36 -15.25 14.51 -4.85
CA GLN A 36 -16.58 14.28 -5.43
C GLN A 36 -16.54 13.64 -6.84
N GLN A 37 -15.46 13.86 -7.58
CA GLN A 37 -15.27 13.39 -8.96
C GLN A 37 -14.40 12.12 -9.08
N GLY A 38 -13.84 11.59 -7.99
CA GLY A 38 -13.08 10.34 -8.01
C GLY A 38 -11.91 10.25 -7.05
N TRP A 39 -11.11 9.20 -7.25
CA TRP A 39 -9.91 8.91 -6.48
C TRP A 39 -8.75 9.81 -6.89
N ALA A 40 -7.96 10.23 -5.91
CA ALA A 40 -6.76 10.99 -6.16
C ALA A 40 -5.68 10.11 -6.81
N MET A 41 -5.05 10.63 -7.86
CA MET A 41 -3.95 10.00 -8.57
C MET A 41 -2.86 11.05 -8.80
N THR A 42 -1.61 10.60 -8.85
CA THR A 42 -0.46 11.46 -9.18
C THR A 42 0.33 10.83 -10.30
N SER A 43 1.00 11.62 -11.12
CA SER A 43 1.99 11.12 -12.08
C SER A 43 3.36 11.08 -11.43
N ASP A 44 4.10 10.01 -11.68
CA ASP A 44 5.53 9.90 -11.39
C ASP A 44 6.23 9.37 -12.64
N GLN A 45 6.96 10.26 -13.32
CA GLN A 45 7.55 10.01 -14.65
C GLN A 45 6.46 9.53 -15.64
N ASP A 46 6.62 8.33 -16.19
CA ASP A 46 5.70 7.71 -17.16
C ASP A 46 4.61 6.85 -16.50
N HIS A 47 4.52 6.88 -15.17
CA HIS A 47 3.58 6.05 -14.42
C HIS A 47 2.53 6.88 -13.70
N ILE A 48 1.26 6.48 -13.84
CA ILE A 48 0.19 6.98 -13.01
C ILE A 48 0.21 6.18 -11.71
N ILE A 49 0.23 6.90 -10.59
CA ILE A 49 0.32 6.36 -9.25
C ILE A 49 -0.98 6.60 -8.51
N PHE A 50 -1.50 5.54 -7.88
CA PHE A 50 -2.58 5.62 -6.92
C PHE A 50 -1.99 5.58 -5.50
N PRO A 51 -1.91 6.71 -4.79
CA PRO A 51 -1.38 6.72 -3.44
C PRO A 51 -2.41 6.15 -2.46
N PHE A 52 -1.95 5.26 -1.58
CA PHE A 52 -2.75 4.70 -0.50
C PHE A 52 -1.98 4.72 0.82
N TRP A 53 -2.71 4.58 1.92
CA TRP A 53 -2.18 4.58 3.29
C TRP A 53 -2.77 3.42 4.10
N LEU A 54 -2.01 2.96 5.10
CA LEU A 54 -2.47 1.95 6.06
C LEU A 54 -3.24 2.57 7.25
N ASN A 55 -3.27 3.90 7.35
CA ASN A 55 -3.92 4.62 8.44
C ASN A 55 -4.54 5.94 7.91
N GLY A 56 -5.81 6.15 8.21
CA GLY A 56 -6.54 7.37 7.85
C GLY A 56 -5.93 8.65 8.40
N ILE A 57 -5.26 8.62 9.56
CA ILE A 57 -4.55 9.79 10.12
C ILE A 57 -3.41 10.23 9.19
N GLN A 58 -2.67 9.28 8.61
CA GLN A 58 -1.58 9.60 7.69
C GLN A 58 -2.13 10.16 6.37
N ALA A 59 -3.21 9.55 5.85
CA ALA A 59 -3.91 10.06 4.68
C ALA A 59 -4.43 11.48 4.92
N HIS A 60 -5.03 11.76 6.08
CA HIS A 60 -5.53 13.09 6.45
C HIS A 60 -4.40 14.13 6.52
N LYS A 61 -3.30 13.79 7.21
CA LYS A 61 -2.14 14.68 7.32
C LYS A 61 -1.55 15.00 5.95
N TYR A 62 -1.46 13.99 5.07
CA TYR A 62 -0.99 14.17 3.71
C TYR A 62 -1.93 15.07 2.90
N ALA A 63 -3.24 14.80 2.93
CA ALA A 63 -4.26 15.59 2.24
C ALA A 63 -4.20 17.06 2.65
N LYS A 64 -4.16 17.36 3.95
CA LYS A 64 -4.10 18.75 4.45
C LYS A 64 -2.90 19.53 3.88
N LYS A 65 -1.78 18.87 3.60
CA LYS A 65 -0.57 19.50 3.08
C LYS A 65 -0.53 19.56 1.55
N HIS A 66 -0.97 18.50 0.88
CA HIS A 66 -0.76 18.33 -0.56
C HIS A 66 -2.05 18.44 -1.38
N TRP A 67 -3.18 17.94 -0.87
CA TRP A 67 -4.46 17.85 -1.56
C TRP A 67 -5.63 18.28 -0.64
N PRO A 68 -5.75 19.58 -0.31
CA PRO A 68 -6.67 20.05 0.74
C PRO A 68 -8.15 19.82 0.42
N ASN A 69 -8.49 19.64 -0.86
CA ASN A 69 -9.86 19.38 -1.32
C ASN A 69 -10.23 17.90 -1.29
N TYR A 70 -9.28 17.00 -0.99
CA TYR A 70 -9.53 15.57 -0.94
C TYR A 70 -9.70 15.09 0.50
N THR A 71 -10.63 14.16 0.71
CA THR A 71 -10.88 13.58 2.03
C THR A 71 -10.40 12.12 2.10
N PRO A 72 -9.82 11.69 3.23
CA PRO A 72 -9.51 10.29 3.47
C PRO A 72 -10.76 9.43 3.43
N ARG A 73 -10.71 8.40 2.59
CA ARG A 73 -11.78 7.42 2.46
C ARG A 73 -11.23 6.02 2.72
N ARG A 74 -11.93 5.30 3.58
CA ARG A 74 -11.68 3.89 3.88
C ARG A 74 -12.03 3.04 2.64
N ILE A 75 -11.17 2.08 2.33
CA ILE A 75 -11.34 1.07 1.28
C ILE A 75 -11.30 -0.27 2.00
N THR A 76 -12.39 -1.03 1.94
CA THR A 76 -12.45 -2.37 2.53
C THR A 76 -11.69 -3.37 1.66
N PRO A 77 -11.28 -4.54 2.18
CA PRO A 77 -10.63 -5.57 1.38
C PRO A 77 -11.51 -5.99 0.20
N GLU A 78 -12.82 -6.14 0.42
CA GLU A 78 -13.77 -6.57 -0.61
C GLU A 78 -13.87 -5.53 -1.73
N ASP A 79 -14.04 -4.25 -1.40
CA ASP A 79 -14.05 -3.16 -2.37
C ASP A 79 -12.71 -3.04 -3.11
N PHE A 80 -11.61 -3.28 -2.39
CA PHE A 80 -10.28 -3.25 -2.95
C PHE A 80 -10.10 -4.37 -3.99
N GLU A 81 -10.50 -5.60 -3.68
CA GLU A 81 -10.37 -6.75 -4.56
C GLU A 81 -11.32 -6.70 -5.76
N ALA A 82 -12.60 -6.46 -5.49
CA ALA A 82 -13.66 -6.61 -6.49
C ALA A 82 -13.72 -5.41 -7.44
N SER A 83 -13.41 -4.20 -6.96
CA SER A 83 -13.60 -2.97 -7.72
C SER A 83 -12.30 -2.24 -8.02
N LEU A 84 -11.49 -1.96 -7.00
CA LEU A 84 -10.34 -1.06 -7.18
C LEU A 84 -9.19 -1.73 -7.92
N LEU A 85 -8.80 -2.95 -7.55
CA LEU A 85 -7.68 -3.67 -8.19
C LEU A 85 -7.90 -3.91 -9.70
N PRO A 86 -9.06 -4.38 -10.18
CA PRO A 86 -9.33 -4.51 -11.61
C PRO A 86 -9.26 -3.15 -12.33
N THR A 87 -9.77 -2.10 -11.70
CA THR A 87 -9.74 -0.74 -12.26
C THR A 87 -8.31 -0.22 -12.40
N LEU A 88 -7.49 -0.33 -11.34
CA LEU A 88 -6.08 0.07 -11.39
C LEU A 88 -5.30 -0.73 -12.45
N THR A 89 -5.58 -2.03 -12.56
CA THR A 89 -4.96 -2.89 -13.58
C THR A 89 -5.33 -2.45 -14.99
N ARG A 90 -6.62 -2.20 -15.25
CA ARG A 90 -7.11 -1.73 -16.55
C ARG A 90 -6.51 -0.38 -16.95
N LEU A 91 -6.38 0.53 -15.99
CA LEU A 91 -5.85 1.88 -16.20
C LEU A 91 -4.31 1.92 -16.17
N LYS A 92 -3.62 0.78 -15.99
CA LYS A 92 -2.16 0.69 -15.81
C LYS A 92 -1.62 1.62 -14.71
N VAL A 93 -2.42 1.79 -13.65
CA VAL A 93 -2.08 2.62 -12.48
C VAL A 93 -1.36 1.77 -11.45
N ILE A 94 -0.24 2.28 -10.94
CA ILE A 94 0.57 1.60 -9.93
C ILE A 94 0.11 2.05 -8.54
N PRO A 95 -0.42 1.15 -7.69
CA PRO A 95 -0.68 1.51 -6.31
C PRO A 95 0.63 1.70 -5.53
N ALA A 96 0.74 2.82 -4.81
CA ALA A 96 1.91 3.14 -4.00
C ALA A 96 1.54 3.48 -2.56
N LEU A 97 2.21 2.83 -1.61
CA LEU A 97 2.09 3.16 -0.21
C LEU A 97 2.79 4.49 0.05
N HIS A 98 2.03 5.47 0.49
CA HIS A 98 2.55 6.74 0.96
C HIS A 98 2.64 6.76 2.49
N SER A 99 3.56 7.60 2.98
CA SER A 99 3.52 8.11 4.35
C SER A 99 3.11 9.58 4.32
N SER A 100 3.21 10.24 5.47
CA SER A 100 2.94 11.67 5.64
C SER A 100 3.70 12.58 4.67
N SER A 101 4.83 12.15 4.10
CA SER A 101 5.70 13.01 3.28
C SER A 101 6.35 12.37 2.05
N HIS A 102 6.31 11.04 1.88
CA HIS A 102 7.07 10.35 0.82
C HIS A 102 6.38 9.06 0.35
N ILE A 103 6.65 8.64 -0.88
CA ILE A 103 6.38 7.28 -1.37
C ILE A 103 7.29 6.32 -0.62
N ARG A 104 6.72 5.27 -0.03
CA ARG A 104 7.46 4.24 0.71
C ARG A 104 7.59 2.94 -0.05
N LEU A 105 6.58 2.58 -0.85
CA LEU A 105 6.58 1.31 -1.57
C LEU A 105 5.64 1.37 -2.77
N LYS A 106 6.15 1.09 -3.97
CA LYS A 106 5.33 0.83 -5.17
C LYS A 106 5.07 -0.67 -5.28
N LEU A 107 3.82 -1.04 -5.53
CA LEU A 107 3.42 -2.42 -5.73
C LEU A 107 2.65 -2.54 -7.04
N THR A 108 2.85 -3.64 -7.75
CA THR A 108 1.96 -4.01 -8.86
C THR A 108 0.61 -4.48 -8.31
N THR A 109 -0.43 -4.44 -9.14
CA THR A 109 -1.75 -4.95 -8.76
C THR A 109 -1.72 -6.47 -8.49
N SER A 110 -0.88 -7.22 -9.20
CA SER A 110 -0.64 -8.65 -8.92
C SER A 110 -0.01 -8.88 -7.54
N GLN A 111 0.99 -8.06 -7.17
CA GLN A 111 1.60 -8.13 -5.84
C GLN A 111 0.59 -7.75 -4.75
N MET A 112 -0.23 -6.72 -4.98
CA MET A 112 -1.32 -6.37 -4.07
C MET A 112 -2.29 -7.53 -3.87
N ARG A 113 -2.72 -8.19 -4.94
CA ARG A 113 -3.61 -9.35 -4.84
C ARG A 113 -2.98 -10.47 -4.01
N LEU A 114 -1.70 -10.78 -4.29
CA LEU A 114 -0.95 -11.79 -3.56
C LEU A 114 -0.84 -11.48 -2.06
N PHE A 115 -0.57 -10.23 -1.68
CA PHE A 115 -0.34 -9.86 -0.29
C PHE A 115 -1.61 -9.68 0.54
N PHE A 116 -2.71 -9.26 -0.07
CA PHE A 116 -3.96 -8.99 0.65
C PHE A 116 -4.91 -10.19 0.70
N PHE A 117 -4.97 -11.00 -0.37
CA PHE A 117 -6.05 -11.97 -0.55
C PHE A 117 -5.58 -13.43 -0.62
N ASN A 118 -4.27 -13.69 -0.67
CA ASN A 118 -3.77 -15.07 -0.78
C ASN A 118 -3.56 -15.77 0.57
N GLN A 119 -4.36 -15.42 1.59
CA GLN A 119 -4.21 -15.91 2.97
C GLN A 119 -4.46 -17.42 3.10
N ASP A 120 -5.23 -18.02 2.19
CA ASP A 120 -5.60 -19.45 2.25
C ASP A 120 -4.46 -20.42 1.87
N LYS A 121 -3.30 -19.94 1.41
CA LYS A 121 -2.18 -20.81 0.99
C LYS A 121 -0.98 -20.84 1.94
N ILE A 122 -0.96 -20.05 3.01
CA ILE A 122 0.18 -19.99 3.94
C ILE A 122 -0.04 -20.88 5.19
N GLN A 123 -1.17 -21.59 5.29
CA GLN A 123 -1.44 -22.51 6.40
C GLN A 123 -1.00 -23.98 6.19
N MET A 124 -0.27 -24.31 5.12
CA MET A 124 0.31 -25.66 4.98
C MET A 124 1.74 -25.60 4.45
N ALA A 125 2.71 -25.51 5.37
CA ALA A 125 4.07 -26.01 5.21
C ALA A 125 4.71 -26.20 6.59
#